data_AF-A0AAW1USD6-F1
#
_entry.id   AF-A0AAW1USD6-F1
#
_cell.length_a   1.000
_cell.length_b   1.000
_cell.length_c   1.000
_cell.angle_alpha   90.00
_cell.angle_beta   90.00
_cell.angle_gamma   90.00
#
_symmetry.space_group_name_H-M   'P 1'
#
loop_
_entity.id
_entity.type
_entity.pdbx_description
1 polymer ?
#
loop_
_entity_poly.entity_id
_entity_poly.type
_entity_poly.pdbx_seq_one_letter_code
_entity_poly.pdbx_strand_id
1 'polypeptide(L)'
;MAQPFIQNVRIRSENTINFAPRVQSGARCAKSEKECRNIFFDKEMLDANLCYTNSRIRVEIADCQDPTKNSYMRECDHNELMAFSGRLFIAEVKR
;
A
#
# COMPACT_ATOMS: atom_id res chain seq x y z
N MET A 1 35.21 -5.96 -48.66
CA MET A 1 34.26 -6.38 -47.60
C MET A 1 34.34 -5.34 -46.50
N ALA A 2 33.33 -4.47 -46.38
CA ALA A 2 33.30 -3.41 -45.37
C ALA A 2 32.66 -3.95 -44.08
N GLN A 3 33.37 -3.87 -42.96
CA GLN A 3 32.80 -4.17 -41.64
C GLN A 3 31.79 -3.08 -41.24
N PRO A 4 30.68 -3.43 -40.57
CA PRO A 4 29.72 -2.44 -40.14
C PRO A 4 30.32 -1.60 -39.01
N PHE A 5 30.16 -0.28 -39.14
CA PHE A 5 30.53 0.70 -38.13
C PHE A 5 29.62 0.48 -36.90
N ILE A 6 30.12 -0.22 -35.88
CA ILE A 6 29.44 -0.28 -34.58
C ILE A 6 29.70 1.06 -33.90
N GLN A 7 28.78 2.01 -34.10
CA GLN A 7 28.79 3.26 -33.38
C GLN A 7 28.59 2.94 -31.89
N ASN A 8 29.66 3.08 -31.10
CA ASN A 8 29.56 3.06 -29.65
C ASN A 8 28.68 4.23 -29.23
N VAL A 9 27.39 4.00 -29.07
CA VAL A 9 26.45 4.95 -28.48
C VAL A 9 26.85 5.07 -27.02
N ARG A 10 27.75 6.01 -26.73
CA ARG A 10 28.10 6.40 -25.37
C ARG A 10 26.86 7.08 -24.80
N ILE A 11 26.06 6.35 -24.03
CA ILE A 11 24.97 6.93 -23.25
C ILE A 11 25.60 8.01 -22.38
N ARG A 12 25.19 9.27 -22.57
CA ARG A 12 25.73 10.39 -21.80
C ARG A 12 25.49 10.10 -20.31
N SER A 13 26.54 10.24 -19.50
CA SER A 13 26.53 9.93 -18.05
C SER A 13 25.54 10.76 -17.23
N GLU A 14 24.85 11.70 -17.88
CA GLU A 14 23.84 12.59 -17.34
C GLU A 14 22.65 11.83 -16.75
N ASN A 15 22.40 10.58 -17.20
CA ASN A 15 21.35 9.70 -16.68
C ASN A 15 21.85 8.59 -15.76
N THR A 16 23.14 8.59 -15.39
CA THR A 16 23.66 7.61 -14.43
C THR A 16 23.23 8.03 -13.03
N ILE A 17 22.24 7.34 -12.47
CA ILE A 17 21.85 7.51 -11.05
C ILE A 17 23.03 7.03 -10.20
N ASN A 18 23.88 7.98 -9.77
CA ASN A 18 25.05 7.72 -8.93
C ASN A 18 24.68 7.59 -7.43
N PHE A 19 23.39 7.69 -7.09
CA PHE A 19 22.95 7.49 -5.72
C PHE A 19 22.91 6.00 -5.41
N ALA A 20 23.74 5.57 -4.46
CA ALA A 20 23.63 4.24 -3.90
C ALA A 20 22.20 4.02 -3.36
N PRO A 21 21.54 2.88 -3.65
CA PRO A 21 20.23 2.58 -3.11
C PRO A 21 20.30 2.63 -1.58
N ARG A 22 19.57 3.56 -0.97
CA ARG A 22 19.55 3.78 0.47
C ARG A 22 18.15 4.08 0.93
N VAL A 23 17.83 3.63 2.14
CA VAL A 23 16.61 4.03 2.85
C VAL A 23 16.63 5.55 3.05
N GLN A 24 15.53 6.21 2.72
CA GLN A 24 15.39 7.66 2.90
C GLN A 24 15.46 8.03 4.39
N SER A 25 15.94 9.24 4.71
CA SER A 25 16.19 9.68 6.08
C SER A 25 15.01 9.47 7.03
N GLY A 26 13.78 9.76 6.59
CA GLY A 26 12.57 9.56 7.40
C GLY A 26 12.25 8.10 7.73
N ALA A 27 12.72 7.16 6.91
CA ALA A 27 12.49 5.72 7.07
C ALA A 27 13.64 5.00 7.82
N ARG A 28 14.80 5.64 7.99
CA ARG A 28 16.00 5.03 8.61
C ARG A 28 15.84 4.70 10.09
N CYS A 29 14.91 5.36 10.76
CA CYS A 29 14.73 5.24 12.20
C CYS A 29 13.80 4.09 12.61
N ALA A 30 13.11 3.44 11.66
CA ALA A 30 12.29 2.27 11.96
C ALA A 30 13.18 1.10 12.39
N LYS A 31 12.95 0.59 13.60
CA LYS A 31 13.72 -0.50 14.22
C LYS A 31 12.95 -1.81 14.30
N SER A 32 11.65 -1.76 14.03
CA SER A 32 10.76 -2.92 14.04
C SER A 32 10.02 -3.07 12.72
N GLU A 33 9.61 -4.30 12.40
CA GLU A 33 8.78 -4.60 11.22
C GLU A 33 7.48 -3.79 11.21
N LYS A 34 6.89 -3.56 12.40
CA LYS A 34 5.70 -2.74 12.58
C LYS A 34 5.97 -1.28 12.20
N GLU A 35 7.08 -0.70 12.64
CA GLU A 35 7.46 0.67 12.26
C GLU A 35 7.75 0.76 10.76
N CYS A 36 8.43 -0.23 10.18
CA CYS A 36 8.67 -0.29 8.73
C CYS A 36 7.35 -0.33 7.95
N ARG A 37 6.36 -1.12 8.41
CA ARG A 37 5.02 -1.16 7.81
C ARG A 37 4.31 0.19 7.89
N ASN A 38 4.39 0.87 9.03
CA ASN A 38 3.73 2.16 9.23
C ASN A 38 4.28 3.28 8.34
N ILE A 39 5.47 3.10 7.75
CA ILE A 39 5.99 4.02 6.72
C ILE A 39 5.13 3.97 5.45
N PHE A 40 4.61 2.79 5.11
CA PHE A 40 3.78 2.58 3.91
C PHE A 40 2.28 2.66 4.20
N PHE A 41 1.88 2.37 5.44
CA PHE A 41 0.51 2.49 5.93
C PHE A 41 0.42 3.61 6.94
N ASP A 42 0.54 4.84 6.45
CA ASP A 42 0.45 6.02 7.31
C ASP A 42 -0.98 6.27 7.81
N LYS A 43 -1.09 7.13 8.83
CA LYS A 43 -2.36 7.43 9.47
C LYS A 43 -3.35 8.09 8.52
N GLU A 44 -2.89 8.98 7.64
CA GLU A 44 -3.77 9.71 6.72
C GLU A 44 -4.42 8.78 5.71
N MET A 45 -3.66 7.83 5.16
CA MET A 45 -4.20 6.79 4.28
C MET A 45 -5.20 5.89 5.02
N LEU A 46 -4.89 5.49 6.26
CA LEU A 46 -5.80 4.68 7.07
C LEU A 46 -7.10 5.44 7.38
N ASP A 47 -7.01 6.72 7.74
CA ASP A 47 -8.17 7.58 8.01
C ASP A 47 -9.04 7.76 6.75
N ALA A 48 -8.41 8.00 5.60
CA ALA A 48 -9.11 8.12 4.32
C ALA A 48 -9.85 6.81 3.97
N ASN A 49 -9.15 5.67 4.06
CA ASN A 49 -9.75 4.36 3.82
C ASN A 49 -10.92 4.09 4.75
N LEU A 50 -10.79 4.43 6.04
CA LEU A 50 -11.85 4.26 7.03
C LEU A 50 -13.07 5.12 6.68
N CYS A 51 -12.85 6.39 6.33
CA CYS A 51 -13.90 7.33 5.94
C CYS A 51 -14.72 6.80 4.76
N TYR A 52 -14.05 6.42 3.67
CA TYR A 52 -14.73 5.89 2.48
C TYR A 52 -15.45 4.58 2.77
N THR A 53 -14.80 3.67 3.52
CA THR A 53 -15.37 2.36 3.88
C THR A 53 -16.65 2.54 4.69
N ASN A 54 -16.61 3.36 5.75
CA ASN A 54 -17.78 3.58 6.61
C ASN A 54 -18.87 4.38 5.88
N SER A 55 -18.51 5.32 5.00
CA SER A 55 -19.49 5.98 4.15
C SER A 55 -20.24 5.00 3.27
N ARG A 56 -19.54 4.02 2.67
CA ARG A 56 -20.15 2.96 1.85
C ARG A 56 -21.04 2.05 2.68
N ILE A 57 -20.56 1.62 3.85
CA ILE A 57 -21.33 0.78 4.78
C ILE A 57 -22.65 1.47 5.17
N ARG A 58 -22.63 2.76 5.50
CA ARG A 58 -23.85 3.51 5.85
C ARG A 58 -24.87 3.54 4.72
N VAL A 59 -24.43 3.72 3.48
CA VAL A 59 -25.31 3.67 2.30
C VAL A 59 -25.91 2.27 2.16
N GLU A 60 -25.08 1.23 2.25
CA GLU A 60 -25.56 -0.14 2.10
C GLU A 60 -26.50 -0.58 3.23
N ILE A 61 -26.30 -0.09 4.47
CA ILE A 61 -27.23 -0.29 5.60
C ILE A 61 -28.58 0.36 5.30
N ALA A 62 -28.59 1.59 4.78
CA ALA A 62 -29.82 2.30 4.46
C ALA A 62 -30.63 1.61 3.35
N ASP A 63 -29.95 0.98 2.40
CA ASP A 63 -30.56 0.24 1.29
C ASP A 63 -30.95 -1.21 1.65
N CYS A 64 -30.52 -1.72 2.82
CA CYS A 64 -30.69 -3.11 3.20
C CYS A 64 -32.10 -3.37 3.78
N GLN A 65 -32.94 -4.08 3.02
CA GLN A 65 -34.27 -4.51 3.46
C GLN A 65 -34.27 -5.80 4.30
N ASP A 66 -33.15 -6.52 4.33
CA ASP A 66 -33.01 -7.80 5.03
C ASP A 66 -32.41 -7.60 6.44
N PRO A 67 -33.18 -7.80 7.52
CA PRO A 67 -32.70 -7.58 8.88
C PRO A 67 -31.53 -8.49 9.27
N THR A 68 -31.48 -9.71 8.69
CA THR A 68 -30.41 -10.67 8.99
C THR A 68 -29.08 -10.19 8.42
N LYS A 69 -29.08 -9.64 7.21
CA LYS A 69 -27.87 -9.03 6.60
C LYS A 69 -27.44 -7.78 7.34
N ASN A 70 -28.39 -6.92 7.71
CA ASN A 70 -28.11 -5.68 8.42
C ASN A 70 -27.34 -5.93 9.74
N SER A 71 -27.64 -7.03 10.45
CA SER A 71 -26.95 -7.40 11.70
C SER A 71 -25.43 -7.59 11.58
N TYR A 72 -24.92 -7.89 10.37
CA TYR A 72 -23.49 -8.05 10.12
C TYR A 72 -22.84 -6.78 9.53
N MET A 73 -23.65 -5.79 9.18
CA MET A 73 -23.21 -4.53 8.56
C MET A 73 -22.96 -3.51 9.67
N ARG A 74 -21.74 -3.48 10.16
CA ARG A 74 -21.28 -2.49 11.14
C ARG A 74 -20.14 -1.67 10.56
N GLU A 75 -20.04 -0.42 10.99
CA GLU A 75 -18.88 0.41 10.68
C GLU A 75 -17.59 -0.23 11.18
N CYS A 76 -16.54 -0.03 10.39
CA CYS A 76 -15.20 -0.51 10.65
C CYS A 76 -14.45 0.46 11.57
N ASP A 77 -13.52 -0.04 12.38
CA ASP A 77 -12.52 0.76 13.08
C ASP A 77 -11.10 0.57 12.49
N HIS A 78 -10.14 1.37 12.96
CA HIS A 78 -8.74 1.25 12.52
C HIS A 78 -8.12 -0.12 12.79
N ASN A 79 -8.53 -0.79 13.88
CA ASN A 79 -7.99 -2.10 14.23
C ASN A 79 -8.46 -3.16 13.25
N GLU A 80 -9.74 -3.11 12.85
CA GLU A 80 -10.32 -3.99 11.86
C GLU A 80 -9.69 -3.79 10.49
N LEU A 81 -9.46 -2.55 10.07
CA LEU A 81 -8.76 -2.23 8.83
C LEU A 81 -7.31 -2.77 8.84
N MET A 82 -6.62 -2.65 9.98
CA MET A 82 -5.26 -3.16 10.17
C MET A 82 -5.20 -4.69 10.25
N ALA A 83 -6.23 -5.32 10.82
CA ALA A 83 -6.38 -6.77 10.87
C ALA A 83 -6.69 -7.34 9.48
N PHE A 84 -7.52 -6.65 8.70
CA PHE A 84 -7.84 -7.02 7.31
C PHE A 84 -6.58 -7.02 6.43
N SER A 85 -5.76 -5.97 6.48
CA SER A 85 -4.48 -5.94 5.75
C SER A 85 -3.51 -7.02 6.23
N GLY A 86 -3.52 -7.37 7.52
CA GLY A 86 -2.78 -8.54 8.02
C GLY A 86 -3.27 -9.87 7.41
N ARG A 87 -4.59 -10.05 7.27
CA ARG A 87 -5.15 -11.23 6.59
C ARG A 87 -4.74 -11.32 5.13
N LEU A 88 -4.73 -10.20 4.40
CA LEU A 88 -4.29 -10.16 3.01
C LEU A 88 -2.82 -10.61 2.86
N PHE A 89 -1.95 -10.12 3.74
CA PHE A 89 -0.55 -10.54 3.76
C PHE A 89 -0.41 -12.06 4.00
N ILE A 90 -1.13 -12.61 4.98
CA ILE A 90 -1.10 -14.05 5.26
C ILE A 90 -1.62 -14.87 4.07
N ALA A 91 -2.65 -14.40 3.38
CA ALA A 91 -3.22 -15.08 2.23
C ALA A 91 -2.21 -15.21 1.08
N GLU A 92 -1.41 -14.17 0.83
CA GLU A 92 -0.37 -14.19 -0.21
C GLU A 92 0.84 -15.05 0.21
N VAL A 93 1.25 -15.00 1.47
CA VAL A 93 2.39 -15.81 1.97
C VAL A 93 2.09 -17.30 1.97
N LYS A 94 0.82 -17.70 2.12
CA LYS A 94 0.38 -19.10 2.13
C LYS A 94 0.03 -19.67 0.75
N ARG A 95 0.32 -18.92 -0.31
CA ARG A 95 0.04 -19.30 -1.70
C ARG A 95 1.17 -20.11 -2.31
#